data_AF-A0A1Q5TGS4-F1
#
_entry.id   AF-A0A1Q5TGS4-F1
#
_cell.length_a   1.000
_cell.length_b   1.000
_cell.length_c   1.000
_cell.angle_alpha   90.00
_cell.angle_beta   90.00
_cell.angle_gamma   90.00
#
_symmetry.space_group_name_H-M   'P 1'
#
loop_
_entity.id
_entity.type
_entity.pdbx_description
1 polymer ?
#
loop_
_entity_poly.entity_id
_entity_poly.type
_entity_poly.pdbx_seq_one_letter_code
_entity_poly.pdbx_strand_id
1 'polypeptide(L)'
;MTLSTSPRITTVSAFKKELASMDVSDPVVVTQNGEPLYVVQDPAQFEMQQEQMALLRLLSFAEKDVQAGRTVSSFDLRAALKGLVDEV
;
A
#
# COMPACT_ATOMS: atom_id res chain seq x y z
N MET A 1 16.22 4.04 5.65
CA MET A 1 14.95 4.48 5.03
C MET A 1 15.16 5.87 4.50
N THR A 2 15.48 6.00 3.22
CA THR A 2 15.64 7.31 2.56
C THR A 2 14.25 7.85 2.25
N LEU A 3 13.88 8.95 2.91
CA LEU A 3 12.64 9.67 2.68
C LEU A 3 12.76 10.49 1.38
N SER A 4 11.75 10.32 0.52
CA SER A 4 11.31 11.25 -0.53
C SER A 4 12.30 11.56 -1.64
N THR A 5 12.43 10.65 -2.61
CA THR A 5 12.75 11.04 -3.99
C THR A 5 11.47 11.61 -4.62
N SER A 6 11.48 12.88 -5.03
CA SER A 6 10.37 13.44 -5.82
C SER A 6 10.16 12.61 -7.09
N PRO A 7 8.92 12.23 -7.44
CA PRO A 7 8.69 11.38 -8.59
C PRO A 7 9.17 12.06 -9.85
N ARG A 8 9.83 11.30 -10.72
CA ARG A 8 10.31 11.82 -12.01
C ARG A 8 9.09 12.22 -12.85
N ILE A 9 9.14 13.36 -13.54
CA ILE A 9 8.05 13.82 -14.39
C ILE A 9 8.46 13.69 -15.85
N THR A 10 7.60 13.08 -16.67
CA THR A 10 7.78 12.96 -18.12
C THR A 10 6.51 13.37 -18.86
N THR A 11 6.61 13.55 -20.18
CA THR A 11 5.44 13.79 -21.04
C THR A 11 4.95 12.48 -21.65
N VAL A 12 3.67 12.39 -22.04
CA VAL A 12 3.13 11.24 -22.77
C VAL A 12 3.97 10.91 -24.02
N SER A 13 4.45 11.92 -24.74
CA SER A 13 5.24 11.74 -25.97
C SER A 13 6.62 11.14 -25.70
N ALA A 14 7.30 11.56 -24.64
CA ALA A 14 8.59 10.99 -24.24
C ALA A 14 8.40 9.58 -23.67
N PHE A 15 7.39 9.39 -22.81
CA PHE A 15 7.03 8.09 -22.25
C PHE A 15 6.82 7.01 -23.34
N LYS A 16 6.07 7.35 -24.40
CA LYS A 16 5.85 6.43 -25.53
C LYS A 16 7.13 6.04 -26.27
N LYS A 17 8.14 6.92 -26.33
CA LYS A 17 9.42 6.64 -27.01
C LYS A 17 10.30 5.71 -26.19
N GLU A 18 10.25 5.81 -24.87
CA GLU A 18 11.15 5.11 -23.94
C GLU A 18 10.49 3.92 -23.23
N LEU A 19 9.25 3.57 -23.60
CA LEU A 19 8.42 2.57 -22.91
C LEU A 19 9.14 1.25 -22.60
N ALA A 20 9.95 0.74 -23.53
CA ALA A 20 10.62 -0.56 -23.39
C ALA A 20 11.85 -0.54 -22.47
N SER A 21 12.42 0.63 -22.20
CA SER A 21 13.68 0.79 -21.44
C SER A 21 13.55 1.74 -20.27
N MET A 22 12.34 2.20 -19.97
CA MET A 22 12.11 3.17 -18.90
C MET A 22 12.31 2.50 -17.53
N ASP A 23 13.24 3.06 -16.77
CA ASP A 23 13.44 2.69 -15.37
C ASP A 23 12.33 3.27 -14.50
N VAL A 24 11.62 2.38 -13.81
CA VAL A 24 10.48 2.68 -12.92
C VAL A 24 10.72 2.16 -11.51
N SER A 25 11.99 2.02 -11.11
CA SER A 25 12.36 1.72 -9.72
C SER A 25 11.78 2.75 -8.73
N ASP A 26 11.71 4.01 -9.18
CA ASP A 26 10.93 5.07 -8.54
C ASP A 26 9.70 5.41 -9.41
N PRO A 27 8.56 5.81 -8.80
CA PRO A 27 7.37 6.20 -9.53
C PRO A 27 7.62 7.37 -10.50
N VAL A 28 7.06 7.26 -11.70
CA VAL A 28 7.16 8.30 -12.73
C VAL A 28 5.79 8.87 -13.06
N VAL A 29 5.64 10.19 -12.95
CA VAL A 29 4.43 10.92 -13.32
C VAL A 29 4.48 11.25 -14.80
N VAL A 30 3.46 10.85 -15.54
CA VAL A 30 3.29 11.14 -16.96
C VAL A 30 2.29 12.28 -17.13
N THR A 31 2.69 13.32 -17.85
CA THR A 31 1.90 14.54 -18.08
C THR A 31 1.48 14.69 -19.53
N GLN A 32 0.35 15.35 -19.75
CA GLN A 32 -0.09 15.83 -21.05
C GLN A 32 -0.47 17.30 -20.93
N ASN A 33 0.05 18.14 -21.83
CA ASN A 33 -0.15 19.61 -21.78
C ASN A 33 0.22 20.24 -20.42
N GLY A 34 1.19 19.65 -19.70
CA GLY A 34 1.62 20.11 -18.38
C GLY A 34 0.79 19.57 -17.20
N GLU A 35 -0.30 18.86 -17.46
CA GLU A 35 -1.16 18.28 -16.42
C GLU A 35 -0.79 16.81 -16.15
N PRO A 36 -0.65 16.38 -14.88
CA PRO A 36 -0.48 14.98 -14.52
C PRO A 36 -1.67 14.12 -14.96
N LEU A 37 -1.39 13.01 -15.65
CA LEU A 37 -2.42 12.11 -16.19
C LEU A 37 -2.28 10.69 -15.65
N TYR A 38 -1.05 10.17 -15.56
CA TYR A 38 -0.77 8.82 -15.07
C TYR A 38 0.43 8.79 -14.14
N VAL A 39 0.53 7.73 -13.34
CA VAL A 39 1.74 7.35 -12.62
C VAL A 39 2.09 5.93 -13.04
N VAL A 40 3.34 5.71 -13.45
CA VAL A 40 3.86 4.41 -13.83
C VAL A 40 4.82 3.92 -12.74
N GLN A 41 4.64 2.68 -12.33
CA GLN A 41 5.37 2.06 -11.21
C GLN A 41 5.64 0.59 -11.50
N ASP A 42 6.69 0.06 -10.89
CA ASP A 42 6.90 -1.39 -10.82
C ASP A 42 5.73 -2.07 -10.07
N PRO A 43 5.13 -3.14 -10.62
CA PRO A 43 3.99 -3.83 -9.99
C PRO A 43 4.30 -4.41 -8.61
N ALA A 44 5.48 -4.99 -8.41
CA ALA A 44 5.85 -5.60 -7.14
C ALA A 44 6.10 -4.52 -6.06
N GLN A 45 6.70 -3.40 -6.43
CA GLN A 45 6.81 -2.24 -5.53
C GLN A 45 5.44 -1.67 -5.17
N PHE A 46 4.52 -1.58 -6.14
CA PHE A 46 3.14 -1.13 -5.88
C PHE A 46 2.43 -2.07 -4.91
N GLU A 47 2.47 -3.38 -5.13
CA GLU A 47 1.85 -4.38 -4.23
C GLU A 47 2.42 -4.29 -2.81
N MET A 48 3.75 -4.19 -2.68
CA MET A 48 4.40 -4.02 -1.38
C MET A 48 3.95 -2.74 -0.66
N GLN A 49 3.80 -1.62 -1.37
CA GLN A 49 3.27 -0.38 -0.79
C GLN A 49 1.81 -0.53 -0.34
N GLN A 50 0.99 -1.25 -1.12
CA GLN A 50 -0.41 -1.52 -0.77
C GLN A 50 -0.52 -2.38 0.51
N GLU A 51 0.32 -3.40 0.66
CA GLU A 51 0.39 -4.22 1.87
C GLU A 51 0.85 -3.41 3.09
N GLN A 52 1.86 -2.55 2.93
CA GLN A 52 2.31 -1.67 3.99
C GLN A 52 1.20 -0.72 4.45
N MET A 53 0.45 -0.12 3.52
CA MET A 53 -0.69 0.73 3.85
C MET A 53 -1.82 -0.07 4.53
N ALA A 54 -2.07 -1.30 4.12
CA ALA A 54 -3.04 -2.16 4.77
C ALA A 54 -2.64 -2.44 6.24
N LEU A 55 -1.36 -2.75 6.48
CA LEU A 55 -0.84 -2.94 7.84
C LEU A 55 -0.99 -1.68 8.69
N LEU A 56 -0.63 -0.50 8.17
CA LEU A 56 -0.80 0.77 8.88
C LEU A 56 -2.27 1.05 9.24
N ARG A 57 -3.21 0.69 8.36
CA ARG A 57 -4.65 0.80 8.65
C ARG A 57 -5.07 -0.15 9.77
N LEU A 58 -4.63 -1.40 9.73
CA LEU A 58 -4.91 -2.38 10.78
C LEU A 58 -4.38 -1.91 12.14
N LEU A 59 -3.16 -1.37 12.17
CA LEU A 59 -2.57 -0.79 13.38
C LEU A 59 -3.39 0.39 13.90
N SER A 60 -3.87 1.28 13.02
CA SER A 60 -4.73 2.39 13.42
C SER A 60 -6.06 1.92 14.01
N PHE A 61 -6.65 0.85 13.48
CA PHE A 61 -7.85 0.24 14.07
C PHE A 61 -7.56 -0.38 15.44
N ALA A 62 -6.47 -1.14 15.55
CA ALA A 62 -6.05 -1.74 16.81
C ALA A 62 -5.79 -0.69 17.90
N GLU A 63 -5.14 0.43 17.55
CA GLU A 63 -4.90 1.54 18.48
C GLU A 63 -6.22 2.12 19.02
N LYS A 64 -7.21 2.35 18.13
CA LYS A 64 -8.55 2.82 18.51
C LYS A 64 -9.32 1.83 19.38
N ASP A 65 -9.15 0.53 19.13
CA ASP A 65 -9.79 -0.53 19.93
C ASP A 65 -9.20 -0.60 21.32
N VAL A 66 -7.87 -0.51 21.46
CA VAL A 66 -7.19 -0.46 22.76
C VAL A 66 -7.63 0.76 23.56
N GLN A 67 -7.64 1.95 22.95
CA GLN A 67 -8.07 3.19 23.64
C GLN A 67 -9.52 3.12 24.11
N ALA A 68 -10.38 2.41 23.40
CA ALA A 68 -11.79 2.26 23.75
C ALA A 68 -12.09 1.03 24.63
N GLY A 69 -11.06 0.29 25.08
CA GLY A 69 -11.23 -0.92 25.88
C GLY A 69 -11.87 -2.11 25.13
N ARG A 70 -11.89 -2.08 23.79
CA ARG A 70 -12.40 -3.16 22.93
C ARG A 70 -11.34 -4.25 22.73
N THR A 71 -10.86 -4.81 23.82
CA THR A 71 -9.83 -5.86 23.82
C THR A 71 -10.37 -7.13 24.47
N VAL A 72 -9.89 -8.29 24.01
CA VAL A 72 -10.22 -9.59 24.62
C VAL A 72 -8.97 -10.22 25.23
N SER A 73 -9.15 -11.02 26.29
CA SER A 73 -8.03 -11.77 26.86
C SER A 73 -7.59 -12.91 25.92
N SER A 74 -6.34 -13.36 26.05
CA SER A 74 -5.87 -14.51 25.26
C SER A 74 -6.66 -15.78 25.57
N PHE A 75 -7.15 -15.93 26.80
CA PHE A 75 -7.98 -17.07 27.20
C PHE A 75 -9.32 -17.07 26.47
N ASP A 76 -10.04 -15.93 26.50
CA ASP A 76 -11.36 -15.80 25.87
C ASP A 76 -11.26 -15.98 24.35
N LEU A 77 -10.21 -15.41 23.73
CA LEU A 77 -9.96 -15.56 22.30
C LEU A 77 -9.77 -17.04 21.92
N ARG A 78 -8.94 -17.79 22.66
CA ARG A 78 -8.70 -19.22 22.37
C ARG A 78 -9.97 -20.06 22.54
N ALA A 79 -10.76 -19.76 23.56
CA ALA A 79 -12.04 -20.44 23.78
C ALA A 79 -13.01 -20.19 22.62
N ALA A 80 -13.13 -18.94 22.17
CA ALA A 80 -13.97 -18.58 21.02
C ALA A 80 -13.53 -19.25 19.72
N LEU A 81 -12.21 -19.27 19.44
CA LEU A 81 -11.67 -19.94 18.25
C LEU A 81 -11.92 -21.44 18.25
N LYS A 82 -11.86 -22.10 19.42
CA LYS A 82 -12.15 -23.53 19.54
C LYS A 82 -13.62 -23.83 19.21
N GLY A 83 -14.56 -23.01 19.71
CA GLY A 83 -15.98 -23.16 19.41
C GLY A 83 -16.30 -23.09 17.91
N LEU A 84 -15.60 -22.23 17.16
CA LEU A 84 -15.78 -22.11 15.71
C LEU A 84 -15.29 -23.33 14.91
N VAL A 85 -14.29 -24.05 15.43
CA VAL A 85 -13.79 -25.27 14.78
C VAL A 85 -14.70 -26.47 15.07
N ASP A 86 -15.35 -26.49 16.23
CA ASP A 86 -16.24 -27.58 16.64
C ASP A 86 -17.65 -27.49 15.97
N GLU A 87 -18.00 -26.35 15.34
CA GLU A 87 -19.24 -26.12 14.59
C GLU A 87 -19.14 -26.39 13.07
N VAL A 88 -17.95 -26.75 12.58
CA VAL A 88 -17.69 -27.11 11.17
C VAL A 88 -17.45 -28.61 11.03
#